data_AF-A0A954I7G9-F1
#
_entry.id   AF-A0A954I7G9-F1
#
_cell.length_a   1.000
_cell.length_b   1.000
_cell.length_c   1.000
_cell.angle_alpha   90.00
_cell.angle_beta   90.00
_cell.angle_gamma   90.00
#
_symmetry.space_group_name_H-M   'P 1'
#
loop_
_entity.id
_entity.type
_entity.pdbx_description
1 polymer ?
#
loop_
_entity_poly.entity_id
_entity_poly.type
_entity_poly.pdbx_seq_one_letter_code
_entity_poly.pdbx_strand_id
1 'polypeptide(L)'
;ILDLGSLNGSNGFRIDGAAGGQFSGTPLDSAGDVNGDGIDDLLVGARPSSAGRGAYVIYGRTSSFPAVLALADLNGSDGFQIQGRIDGVSAAGDVNGDGFDDLIVASEEAATNVTGSYSTAFVVFGAASAASAVLNLVDLDGSNGFRINGEPVHFHDYLPLAVDAAGDLDGD
;
A
#
# COMPACT_ATOMS: atom_id res chain seq x y z
N ILE A 1 -25.56 16.89 -3.31
CA ILE A 1 -24.17 17.37 -3.50
C ILE A 1 -23.55 17.40 -2.12
N LEU A 2 -22.44 16.68 -1.90
CA LEU A 2 -21.69 16.73 -0.65
C LEU A 2 -20.76 17.95 -0.71
N ASP A 3 -20.89 18.87 0.24
CA ASP A 3 -19.96 19.99 0.38
C ASP A 3 -18.75 19.57 1.20
N LEU A 4 -17.60 19.43 0.55
CA LEU A 4 -16.35 19.03 1.18
C LEU A 4 -15.88 20.05 2.24
N GLY A 5 -16.29 21.32 2.15
CA GLY A 5 -15.99 22.34 3.16
C GLY A 5 -16.80 22.20 4.45
N SER A 6 -17.87 21.40 4.43
CA SER A 6 -18.71 21.11 5.60
C SER A 6 -18.26 19.89 6.41
N LEU A 7 -17.24 19.17 5.93
CA LEU A 7 -16.67 18.00 6.60
C LEU A 7 -15.94 18.43 7.88
N ASN A 8 -16.15 17.70 8.96
CA ASN A 8 -15.61 18.03 10.28
C ASN A 8 -15.04 16.83 11.04
N GLY A 9 -14.90 15.67 10.38
CA GLY A 9 -14.43 14.44 10.99
C GLY A 9 -15.52 13.58 11.61
N SER A 10 -16.61 14.19 12.08
CA SER A 10 -17.79 13.47 12.60
C SER A 10 -18.82 13.15 11.51
N ASN A 11 -18.89 13.97 10.47
CA ASN A 11 -19.77 13.77 9.31
C ASN A 11 -19.01 13.33 8.03
N GLY A 12 -17.75 12.92 8.20
CA GLY A 12 -16.82 12.55 7.14
C GLY A 12 -15.58 13.43 7.13
N PHE A 13 -14.62 13.04 6.28
CA PHE A 13 -13.36 13.76 6.09
C PHE A 13 -12.93 13.68 4.63
N ARG A 14 -12.03 14.57 4.23
CA ARG A 14 -11.38 14.55 2.92
C ARG A 14 -9.92 14.19 3.09
N ILE A 15 -9.42 13.39 2.16
CA ILE A 15 -7.98 13.10 2.03
C ILE A 15 -7.42 14.07 1.00
N ASP A 16 -6.34 14.75 1.35
CA ASP A 16 -5.59 15.63 0.46
C ASP A 16 -4.26 14.96 0.07
N GLY A 17 -3.97 14.90 -1.23
CA GLY A 17 -2.76 14.27 -1.75
C GLY A 17 -1.49 15.01 -1.30
N ALA A 18 -0.38 14.29 -1.20
CA ALA A 18 0.89 14.86 -0.71
C ALA A 18 1.43 16.02 -1.57
N ALA A 19 1.05 16.10 -2.85
CA ALA A 19 1.11 17.32 -3.65
C ALA A 19 -0.09 17.44 -4.61
N GLY A 20 -0.29 18.63 -5.18
CA GLY A 20 -1.44 18.94 -6.02
C GLY A 20 -1.63 17.95 -7.18
N GLY A 21 -2.80 17.31 -7.25
CA GLY A 21 -3.20 16.43 -8.36
C GLY A 21 -2.76 14.96 -8.25
N GLN A 22 -2.35 14.49 -7.07
CA GLN A 22 -1.69 13.19 -6.91
C GLN A 22 -2.61 11.99 -6.59
N PHE A 23 -3.94 12.05 -6.63
CA PHE A 23 -4.74 10.82 -6.46
C PHE A 23 -4.75 9.98 -7.72
N SER A 24 -4.23 8.76 -7.64
CA SER A 24 -4.35 7.78 -8.71
C SER A 24 -5.67 7.05 -8.55
N GLY A 25 -6.45 6.99 -9.62
CA GLY A 25 -7.57 6.04 -9.72
C GLY A 25 -7.07 4.62 -9.99
N THR A 26 -5.87 4.27 -9.50
CA THR A 26 -5.37 2.89 -9.55
C THR A 26 -6.31 2.02 -8.75
N PRO A 27 -6.64 0.82 -9.25
CA PRO A 27 -7.41 -0.14 -8.48
C PRO A 27 -6.63 -0.46 -7.20
N LEU A 28 -7.30 -0.29 -6.09
CA LEU A 28 -6.83 -0.67 -4.76
C LEU A 28 -7.98 -1.42 -4.09
N ASP A 29 -7.64 -2.48 -3.37
CA ASP A 29 -8.59 -3.17 -2.51
C ASP A 29 -8.48 -2.65 -1.06
N SER A 30 -9.15 -3.31 -0.12
CA SER A 30 -8.95 -3.10 1.31
C SER A 30 -7.50 -3.36 1.73
N ALA A 31 -7.03 -2.65 2.76
CA ALA A 31 -5.73 -2.92 3.37
C ALA A 31 -5.78 -4.07 4.39
N GLY A 32 -6.95 -4.38 4.95
CA GLY A 32 -7.03 -5.18 6.18
C GLY A 32 -6.59 -4.37 7.41
N ASP A 33 -6.34 -5.03 8.53
CA ASP A 33 -5.85 -4.44 9.78
C ASP A 33 -4.32 -4.58 9.86
N VAL A 34 -3.61 -3.67 9.18
CA VAL A 34 -2.14 -3.74 8.98
C VAL A 34 -1.40 -3.38 10.27
N ASN A 35 -2.04 -2.65 11.19
CA ASN A 35 -1.49 -2.31 12.50
C ASN A 35 -2.04 -3.15 13.66
N GLY A 36 -2.95 -4.09 13.40
CA GLY A 36 -3.45 -5.06 14.39
C GLY A 36 -4.21 -4.41 15.55
N ASP A 37 -4.85 -3.26 15.31
CA ASP A 37 -5.62 -2.55 16.33
C ASP A 37 -7.11 -2.97 16.38
N GLY A 38 -7.49 -3.89 15.51
CA GLY A 38 -8.83 -4.45 15.34
C GLY A 38 -9.71 -3.63 14.41
N ILE A 39 -9.14 -2.71 13.61
CA ILE A 39 -9.88 -1.80 12.73
C ILE A 39 -9.24 -1.80 11.35
N ASP A 40 -10.03 -2.12 10.33
CA ASP A 40 -9.55 -2.09 8.94
C ASP A 40 -8.97 -0.71 8.55
N ASP A 41 -7.81 -0.76 7.90
CA ASP A 41 -7.05 0.36 7.38
C ASP A 41 -7.43 0.68 5.92
N LEU A 42 -7.01 1.87 5.47
CA LEU A 42 -7.33 2.37 4.13
C LEU A 42 -6.11 2.37 3.22
N LEU A 43 -6.26 1.84 2.00
CA LEU A 43 -5.28 2.02 0.92
C LEU A 43 -5.64 3.22 0.04
N VAL A 44 -4.65 4.08 -0.22
CA VAL A 44 -4.78 5.24 -1.09
C VAL A 44 -3.66 5.29 -2.13
N GLY A 45 -4.05 5.36 -3.40
CA GLY A 45 -3.12 5.31 -4.52
C GLY A 45 -2.66 6.69 -4.90
N ALA A 46 -1.35 6.87 -5.09
CA ALA A 46 -0.79 8.11 -5.61
C ALA A 46 -0.43 8.00 -7.09
N ARG A 47 -0.75 9.05 -7.86
CA ARG A 47 -0.34 9.17 -9.26
C ARG A 47 1.17 9.25 -9.34
N PRO A 48 1.75 8.80 -10.47
CA PRO A 48 3.15 8.99 -10.73
C PRO A 48 3.51 10.47 -10.60
N SER A 49 4.42 10.78 -9.68
CA SER A 49 5.08 12.07 -9.61
C SER A 49 6.55 11.92 -10.00
N SER A 50 7.25 13.03 -10.18
CA SER A 50 8.71 13.01 -10.35
C SER A 50 9.46 12.42 -9.15
N ALA A 51 8.81 12.26 -8.00
CA ALA A 51 9.35 11.66 -6.78
C ALA A 51 9.00 10.16 -6.61
N GLY A 52 8.32 9.57 -7.60
CA GLY A 52 7.91 8.15 -7.60
C GLY A 52 6.41 7.95 -7.70
N ARG A 53 6.02 6.70 -8.00
CA ARG A 53 4.66 6.20 -7.71
C ARG A 53 4.64 5.82 -6.23
N GLY A 54 3.46 5.73 -5.65
CA GLY A 54 3.34 5.32 -4.26
C GLY A 54 1.92 4.94 -3.91
N ALA A 55 1.80 4.24 -2.81
CA ALA A 55 0.54 3.99 -2.13
C ALA A 55 0.70 4.48 -0.69
N TYR A 56 -0.41 4.72 -0.02
CA TYR A 56 -0.44 5.08 1.38
C TYR A 56 -1.36 4.12 2.10
N VAL A 57 -0.93 3.67 3.26
CA VAL A 57 -1.78 3.03 4.26
C VAL A 57 -2.16 4.12 5.25
N ILE A 58 -3.44 4.28 5.54
CA ILE A 58 -3.94 5.16 6.59
C ILE A 58 -4.59 4.28 7.65
N TYR A 59 -4.13 4.41 8.89
CA TYR A 59 -4.66 3.57 9.94
C TYR A 59 -6.10 3.93 10.30
N GLY A 60 -6.92 2.88 10.38
CA GLY A 60 -8.26 2.87 10.92
C GLY A 60 -8.27 3.43 12.35
N ARG A 61 -9.43 3.88 12.80
CA ARG A 61 -9.60 4.41 14.15
C ARG A 61 -11.06 4.48 14.57
N THR A 62 -11.30 4.27 15.87
CA THR A 62 -12.61 4.50 16.49
C THR A 62 -12.87 5.97 16.81
N SER A 63 -11.81 6.76 16.96
CA SER A 63 -11.91 8.22 17.10
C SER A 63 -12.20 8.85 15.74
N SER A 64 -12.81 10.05 15.73
CA SER A 64 -13.05 10.76 14.47
C SER A 64 -11.74 11.13 13.77
N PHE A 65 -11.69 10.93 12.45
CA PHE A 65 -10.65 11.54 11.61
C PHE A 65 -10.70 13.07 11.69
N PRO A 66 -9.60 13.79 11.39
CA PRO A 66 -9.68 15.23 11.17
C PRO A 66 -10.55 15.54 9.95
N ALA A 67 -11.10 16.74 9.85
CA ALA A 67 -11.85 17.20 8.67
C ALA A 67 -11.07 17.03 7.36
N VAL A 68 -9.76 17.27 7.43
CA VAL A 68 -8.79 17.12 6.34
C VAL A 68 -7.64 16.26 6.84
N LEU A 69 -7.35 15.18 6.13
CA LEU A 69 -6.16 14.35 6.33
C LEU A 69 -5.22 14.56 5.14
N ALA A 70 -4.07 15.18 5.37
CA ALA A 70 -3.06 15.35 4.33
C ALA A 70 -2.11 14.15 4.34
N LEU A 71 -1.93 13.49 3.18
CA LEU A 71 -1.02 12.34 3.07
C LEU A 71 0.44 12.70 3.35
N ALA A 72 0.82 13.97 3.17
CA ALA A 72 2.15 14.47 3.50
C ALA A 72 2.43 14.53 5.02
N ASP A 73 1.39 14.47 5.86
CA ASP A 73 1.49 14.57 7.32
C ASP A 73 1.55 13.21 8.01
N LEU A 74 1.42 12.11 7.25
CA LEU A 74 1.56 10.75 7.77
C LEU A 74 2.95 10.57 8.38
N ASN A 75 3.00 9.93 9.55
CA ASN A 75 4.19 9.89 10.39
C ASN A 75 4.53 8.48 10.92
N GLY A 76 3.80 7.44 10.49
CA GLY A 76 3.97 6.07 10.94
C GLY A 76 3.07 5.68 12.12
N SER A 77 2.47 6.65 12.83
CA SER A 77 1.48 6.37 13.88
C SER A 77 0.02 6.48 13.41
N ASP A 78 -0.20 7.15 12.28
CA ASP A 78 -1.50 7.36 11.64
C ASP A 78 -1.57 6.76 10.23
N GLY A 79 -0.51 6.06 9.82
CA GLY A 79 -0.32 5.52 8.50
C GLY A 79 1.08 5.80 7.98
N PHE A 80 1.38 5.28 6.78
CA PHE A 80 2.69 5.40 6.13
C PHE A 80 2.57 5.34 4.62
N GLN A 81 3.62 5.81 3.93
CA GLN A 81 3.78 5.72 2.49
C GLN A 81 4.54 4.45 2.11
N ILE A 82 4.03 3.70 1.14
CA ILE A 82 4.78 2.69 0.38
C ILE A 82 5.34 3.37 -0.87
N GLN A 83 6.66 3.46 -0.95
CA GLN A 83 7.38 4.11 -2.05
C GLN A 83 7.96 3.08 -3.02
N GLY A 84 7.66 3.24 -4.31
CA GLY A 84 8.14 2.37 -5.38
C GLY A 84 7.32 2.54 -6.67
N ARG A 85 7.66 1.84 -7.76
CA ARG A 85 6.84 1.87 -8.98
C ARG A 85 5.62 0.97 -8.80
N ILE A 86 4.60 1.45 -8.10
CA ILE A 86 3.41 0.66 -7.75
C ILE A 86 2.36 0.74 -8.87
N ASP A 87 1.83 -0.43 -9.24
CA ASP A 87 0.75 -0.60 -10.21
C ASP A 87 -0.54 -1.14 -9.56
N GLY A 88 -0.43 -1.80 -8.40
CA GLY A 88 -1.56 -2.21 -7.56
C GLY A 88 -1.12 -2.60 -6.14
N VAL A 89 -2.03 -2.49 -5.18
CA VAL A 89 -1.86 -2.95 -3.79
C VAL A 89 -3.16 -3.60 -3.33
N SER A 90 -3.05 -4.71 -2.61
CA SER A 90 -4.16 -5.38 -1.93
C SER A 90 -3.70 -5.94 -0.58
N ALA A 91 -4.65 -6.24 0.31
CA ALA A 91 -4.40 -7.08 1.47
C ALA A 91 -3.93 -8.48 1.03
N ALA A 92 -2.95 -9.02 1.74
CA ALA A 92 -2.49 -10.40 1.63
C ALA A 92 -3.02 -11.28 2.78
N GLY A 93 -3.59 -10.66 3.84
CA GLY A 93 -3.82 -11.29 5.13
C GLY A 93 -2.50 -11.46 5.89
N ASP A 94 -2.54 -12.07 7.06
CA ASP A 94 -1.34 -12.41 7.85
C ASP A 94 -0.58 -13.59 7.21
N VAL A 95 0.44 -13.31 6.39
CA VAL A 95 1.24 -14.32 5.65
C VAL A 95 2.38 -14.86 6.52
N ASN A 96 2.82 -14.11 7.53
CA ASN A 96 3.96 -14.49 8.37
C ASN A 96 3.55 -15.06 9.75
N GLY A 97 2.26 -15.04 10.09
CA GLY A 97 1.67 -15.56 11.33
C GLY A 97 1.93 -14.68 12.55
N ASP A 98 2.16 -13.38 12.38
CA ASP A 98 2.46 -12.45 13.47
C ASP A 98 1.24 -11.71 14.04
N GLY A 99 0.07 -11.93 13.44
CA GLY A 99 -1.22 -11.35 13.84
C GLY A 99 -1.52 -9.99 13.22
N PHE A 100 -0.73 -9.52 12.26
CA PHE A 100 -0.98 -8.30 11.49
C PHE A 100 -1.30 -8.65 10.03
N ASP A 101 -2.28 -7.98 9.41
CA ASP A 101 -2.53 -8.19 7.99
C ASP A 101 -1.36 -7.63 7.15
N ASP A 102 -0.84 -8.46 6.24
CA ASP A 102 0.20 -8.07 5.30
C ASP A 102 -0.38 -7.50 4.01
N LEU A 103 0.46 -6.85 3.21
CA LEU A 103 0.08 -6.28 1.92
C LEU A 103 0.85 -6.94 0.78
N ILE A 104 0.16 -7.19 -0.33
CA ILE A 104 0.79 -7.56 -1.60
C ILE A 104 0.79 -6.38 -2.57
N VAL A 105 1.97 -6.07 -3.11
CA VAL A 105 2.21 -4.91 -3.97
C VAL A 105 2.68 -5.38 -5.33
N ALA A 106 1.92 -5.07 -6.37
CA ALA A 106 2.32 -5.26 -7.75
C ALA A 106 3.15 -4.07 -8.23
N SER A 107 4.32 -4.34 -8.81
CA SER A 107 5.24 -3.31 -9.28
C SER A 107 5.94 -3.74 -10.56
N GLU A 108 5.85 -2.92 -11.60
CA GLU A 108 6.71 -3.06 -12.77
C GLU A 108 8.08 -2.42 -12.47
N GLU A 109 8.85 -3.01 -11.56
CA GLU A 109 10.23 -2.60 -11.35
C GLU A 109 11.07 -3.05 -12.54
N ALA A 110 11.57 -2.10 -13.33
CA ALA A 110 12.62 -2.40 -14.29
C ALA A 110 13.86 -2.80 -13.49
N ALA A 111 14.04 -4.11 -13.29
CA ALA A 111 15.12 -4.64 -12.49
C ALA A 111 16.45 -3.98 -12.91
N THR A 112 17.12 -3.45 -11.90
CA THR A 112 18.55 -3.20 -11.84
C THR A 112 19.34 -4.05 -12.84
N ASN A 113 19.86 -3.42 -13.90
CA ASN A 113 20.91 -3.93 -14.80
C ASN A 113 20.69 -5.29 -15.49
N VAL A 114 19.48 -5.86 -15.48
CA VAL A 114 19.15 -7.05 -16.29
C VAL A 114 18.21 -6.61 -17.40
N THR A 115 18.59 -6.90 -18.64
CA THR A 115 17.77 -6.58 -19.83
C THR A 115 16.48 -7.40 -19.82
N GLY A 116 15.42 -6.83 -19.25
CA GLY A 116 14.06 -7.39 -19.22
C GLY A 116 13.20 -6.65 -18.19
N SER A 117 11.99 -6.23 -18.57
CA SER A 117 11.02 -5.72 -17.60
C SER A 117 10.47 -6.91 -16.81
N TYR A 118 10.82 -7.02 -15.53
CA TYR A 118 10.21 -8.02 -14.64
C TYR A 118 9.02 -7.38 -13.95
N SER A 119 7.83 -7.95 -14.13
CA SER A 119 6.76 -7.72 -13.16
C SER A 119 7.22 -8.34 -11.84
N THR A 120 7.35 -7.52 -10.82
CA THR A 120 7.79 -7.91 -9.48
C THR A 120 6.60 -7.72 -8.54
N ALA A 121 6.35 -8.71 -7.69
CA ALA A 121 5.46 -8.54 -6.56
C ALA A 121 6.29 -8.38 -5.27
N PHE A 122 5.79 -7.63 -4.31
CA PHE A 122 6.37 -7.52 -2.98
C PHE A 122 5.31 -7.90 -1.97
N VAL A 123 5.71 -8.59 -0.91
CA VAL A 123 4.91 -8.73 0.31
C VAL A 123 5.51 -7.77 1.32
N VAL A 124 4.69 -6.89 1.88
CA VAL A 124 5.06 -5.95 2.94
C VAL A 124 4.38 -6.44 4.22
N PHE A 125 5.16 -6.67 5.27
CA PHE A 125 4.60 -7.17 6.52
C PHE A 125 3.89 -6.07 7.31
N GLY A 126 2.75 -6.42 7.89
CA GLY A 126 2.04 -5.62 8.87
C GLY A 126 2.84 -5.47 10.17
N ALA A 127 2.50 -4.45 10.96
CA ALA A 127 3.11 -4.22 12.27
C ALA A 127 2.31 -3.21 13.08
N ALA A 128 2.27 -3.38 14.40
CA ALA A 128 1.65 -2.47 15.37
C ALA A 128 2.01 -0.98 15.21
N SER A 129 3.18 -0.70 14.63
CA SER A 129 3.52 0.64 14.15
C SER A 129 4.51 0.52 13.02
N ALA A 130 4.33 1.30 11.97
CA ALA A 130 5.37 1.46 10.97
C ALA A 130 6.62 2.09 11.64
N ALA A 131 7.79 1.47 11.45
CA ALA A 131 9.06 1.99 11.98
C ALA A 131 9.44 3.36 11.37
N SER A 132 8.80 3.74 10.27
CA SER A 132 9.01 4.97 9.51
C SER A 132 7.70 5.39 8.83
N ALA A 133 7.54 6.70 8.60
CA ALA A 133 6.46 7.25 7.77
C ALA A 133 6.57 6.82 6.29
N VAL A 134 7.74 6.33 5.87
CA VAL A 134 8.02 5.90 4.50
C VAL A 134 8.69 4.53 4.53
N LEU A 135 8.12 3.59 3.77
CA LEU A 135 8.67 2.28 3.46
C LEU A 135 9.05 2.25 1.98
N ASN A 136 10.32 2.02 1.67
CA ASN A 136 10.76 1.78 0.29
C ASN A 136 10.72 0.29 -0.01
N LEU A 137 10.09 -0.09 -1.13
CA LEU A 137 10.04 -1.50 -1.55
C LEU A 137 11.42 -2.13 -1.80
N VAL A 138 12.42 -1.31 -2.14
CA VAL A 138 13.80 -1.76 -2.35
C VAL A 138 14.59 -1.99 -1.06
N ASP A 139 14.07 -1.52 0.08
CA ASP A 139 14.69 -1.65 1.39
C ASP A 139 14.10 -2.85 2.19
N LEU A 140 13.27 -3.69 1.55
CA LEU A 140 12.74 -4.88 2.19
C LEU A 140 13.87 -5.91 2.44
N ASP A 141 13.98 -6.39 3.68
CA ASP A 141 15.12 -7.18 4.15
C ASP A 141 14.75 -8.56 4.75
N GLY A 142 13.48 -8.94 4.65
CA GLY A 142 12.94 -10.18 5.23
C GLY A 142 12.35 -10.00 6.63
N SER A 143 12.64 -8.90 7.34
CA SER A 143 11.99 -8.57 8.62
C SER A 143 10.76 -7.69 8.46
N ASN A 144 10.67 -6.95 7.36
CA ASN A 144 9.60 -6.01 7.02
C ASN A 144 8.86 -6.38 5.72
N GLY A 145 9.15 -7.57 5.19
CA GLY A 145 8.59 -8.06 3.93
C GLY A 145 9.66 -8.68 3.02
N PHE A 146 9.25 -9.09 1.83
CA PHE A 146 10.12 -9.71 0.84
C PHE A 146 9.65 -9.48 -0.59
N ARG A 147 10.56 -9.73 -1.54
CA ARG A 147 10.33 -9.59 -2.97
C ARG A 147 10.06 -10.94 -3.63
N ILE A 148 9.05 -10.99 -4.49
CA ILE A 148 8.71 -12.12 -5.36
C ILE A 148 9.07 -11.75 -6.80
N ASN A 149 10.08 -12.42 -7.34
CA ASN A 149 10.50 -12.23 -8.72
C ASN A 149 9.68 -13.12 -9.65
N GLY A 150 9.14 -12.54 -10.73
CA GLY A 150 8.68 -13.33 -11.86
C GLY A 150 9.86 -13.99 -12.57
N GLU A 151 9.66 -15.23 -13.03
CA GLU A 151 10.61 -15.87 -13.95
C GLU A 151 10.64 -15.12 -15.30
N PRO A 152 11.80 -15.01 -15.97
CA PRO A 152 11.89 -14.37 -17.28
C PRO A 152 11.12 -15.19 -18.32
N VAL A 153 9.86 -14.84 -18.56
CA VAL A 153 9.10 -15.34 -19.70
C VAL A 153 9.34 -14.44 -20.91
N HIS A 154 9.53 -15.07 -22.06
CA HIS A 154 9.78 -14.38 -23.33
C HIS A 154 8.68 -13.34 -23.59
N PHE A 155 9.11 -12.16 -24.05
CA PHE A 155 8.29 -11.02 -24.47
C PHE A 155 6.86 -11.41 -24.89
N HIS A 156 5.87 -11.12 -24.03
CA HIS A 156 4.46 -10.76 -24.29
C HIS A 156 3.53 -11.06 -23.10
N ASP A 157 3.97 -11.85 -22.11
CA ASP A 157 3.13 -12.20 -20.96
C ASP A 157 3.40 -11.25 -19.77
N TYR A 158 2.64 -10.16 -19.72
CA TYR A 158 2.54 -9.33 -18.52
C TYR A 158 1.91 -10.18 -17.39
N LEU A 159 2.62 -10.40 -16.28
CA LEU A 159 1.98 -10.90 -15.05
C LEU A 159 0.84 -9.93 -14.67
N PRO A 160 -0.27 -10.44 -14.09
CA PRO A 160 -1.52 -9.70 -14.00
C PRO A 160 -1.35 -8.36 -13.26
N LEU A 161 -1.98 -7.33 -13.83
CA LEU A 161 -2.16 -5.98 -13.27
C LEU A 161 -2.96 -5.94 -11.96
N ALA A 162 -3.33 -7.10 -11.40
CA ALA A 162 -4.13 -7.25 -10.20
C ALA A 162 -3.54 -8.38 -9.35
N VAL A 163 -3.32 -8.09 -8.07
CA VAL A 163 -2.94 -9.03 -7.03
C VAL A 163 -4.09 -9.10 -6.04
N ASP A 164 -4.43 -10.31 -5.61
CA ASP A 164 -5.44 -10.57 -4.60
C ASP A 164 -4.98 -11.76 -3.75
N ALA A 165 -5.34 -11.77 -2.47
CA ALA A 165 -4.99 -12.87 -1.57
C ALA A 165 -5.80 -14.12 -1.93
N ALA A 166 -5.14 -15.27 -1.95
CA ALA A 166 -5.85 -16.55 -2.08
C ALA A 166 -6.33 -17.12 -0.72
N GLY A 167 -5.96 -16.45 0.38
CA GLY A 167 -6.07 -16.99 1.74
C GLY A 167 -5.06 -18.13 1.99
N ASP A 168 -5.20 -18.78 3.13
CA ASP A 168 -4.49 -20.03 3.43
C ASP A 168 -4.97 -21.15 2.48
N LEU A 169 -4.01 -21.74 1.76
CA LEU A 169 -4.27 -22.77 0.75
C LEU A 169 -3.95 -24.19 1.24
N ASP A 170 -3.20 -24.33 2.32
CA ASP A 170 -2.72 -25.61 2.84
C ASP A 170 -3.21 -25.96 4.25
N GLY A 171 -3.89 -25.04 4.94
CA GLY A 171 -4.70 -25.34 6.12
C GLY A 171 -3.91 -25.52 7.40
N ASP A 172 -2.72 -24.91 7.53
CA ASP A 172 -1.80 -25.11 8.65
C ASP A 172 -1.93 -24.10 9.80
#